data_AF-A0A3S3N3N7-F1
#
_entry.id   AF-A0A3S3N3N7-F1
#
_cell.length_a   1.000
_cell.length_b   1.000
_cell.length_c   1.000
_cell.angle_alpha   90.00
_cell.angle_beta   90.00
_cell.angle_gamma   90.00
#
_symmetry.space_group_name_H-M   'P 1'
#
loop_
_entity.id
_entity.type
_entity.pdbx_description
1 polymer ?
#
loop_
_entity_poly.entity_id
_entity_poly.type
_entity_poly.pdbx_seq_one_letter_code
_entity_poly.pdbx_strand_id
1 'polypeptide(L)'
;MGESAMRATIVAVLMLTGRGVNNVISFIVFCILDMLDVILCIMYKVVDFVVEAEWKPCYCSSPKEVIMSSGKILVSEHGKSKIVRLSSRKLQLEDVSETLYRRPSLVAEMMRSTVMGSCEEVRKKGNVGSTVTINSTIIEMLQEKRGGEELEPVARWSDCDCNTCTSWASSSCKESLFVRSQGPKEDNKAKEDVLFIHGFISSSAFWSETLFPNFSNAAKSRYRLIAVDLLGFGRSPKPADSLYTLSEHIDMIQRSVIDAYKVKSFHIVAHSLGCILALAIAVKYPDAVKSLTLLAPPYFPVPKGEIGGQFVMRRLAPRRVWPLITFGASIACWYEHISRTACFLICKNHRLWGCIIKLITGNRVRTYLVDVFFCHTHNAAWHTLHNIIYGSAGKMDSYLDAVREKLTCEVTVFHGRDDVLLPVECSYSIQSKIPRAHVKVIEKKDHITLVVGRQKAFARELEEIWTKSSR
;
A
#
# COMPACT_ATOMS: atom_id res chain seq x y z
N MET A 1 28.69 -15.44 39.65
CA MET A 1 27.96 -15.98 38.46
C MET A 1 26.45 -16.16 38.67
N GLY A 2 25.91 -16.24 39.89
CA GLY A 2 24.48 -16.53 40.13
C GLY A 2 23.47 -15.37 39.91
N GLU A 3 23.84 -14.12 40.20
CA GLU A 3 22.86 -13.02 40.18
C GLU A 3 22.43 -12.59 38.76
N SER A 4 23.37 -12.64 37.78
CA SER A 4 23.07 -12.35 36.37
C SER A 4 22.18 -13.42 35.74
N ALA A 5 22.42 -14.70 36.05
CA ALA A 5 21.60 -15.82 35.58
C ALA A 5 20.20 -15.80 36.19
N MET A 6 20.08 -15.45 37.47
CA MET A 6 18.80 -15.28 38.15
C MET A 6 17.99 -14.11 37.57
N ARG A 7 18.62 -12.94 37.34
CA ARG A 7 17.97 -11.80 36.66
C ARG A 7 17.52 -12.16 35.25
N ALA A 8 18.34 -12.87 34.47
CA ALA A 8 17.97 -13.33 33.13
C ALA A 8 16.77 -14.28 33.16
N THR A 9 16.72 -15.19 34.14
CA THR A 9 15.60 -16.12 34.33
C THR A 9 14.32 -15.39 34.72
N ILE A 10 14.37 -14.44 35.66
CA ILE A 10 13.22 -13.64 36.08
C ILE A 10 12.69 -12.80 34.91
N VAL A 11 13.57 -12.16 34.13
CA VAL A 11 13.18 -11.41 32.92
C VAL A 11 12.53 -12.34 31.90
N ALA A 12 13.08 -13.54 31.67
CA ALA A 12 12.50 -14.51 30.76
C ALA A 12 11.09 -14.97 31.19
N VAL A 13 10.90 -15.25 32.48
CA VAL A 13 9.59 -15.61 33.04
C VAL A 13 8.59 -14.46 32.90
N LEU A 14 8.99 -13.21 33.24
CA LEU A 14 8.14 -12.02 33.07
C LEU A 14 7.76 -11.76 31.60
N MET A 15 8.69 -11.99 30.68
CA MET A 15 8.42 -11.87 29.24
C MET A 15 7.46 -12.96 28.75
N LEU A 16 7.59 -14.19 29.25
CA LEU A 16 6.69 -15.30 28.93
C LEU A 16 5.28 -15.06 29.47
N THR A 17 5.16 -14.66 30.74
CA THR A 17 3.85 -14.34 31.34
C THR A 17 3.22 -13.13 30.65
N GLY A 18 3.98 -12.06 30.39
CA GLY A 18 3.52 -10.90 29.64
C GLY A 18 3.05 -11.25 28.22
N ARG A 19 3.76 -12.15 27.53
CA ARG A 19 3.35 -12.65 26.20
C ARG A 19 2.08 -13.49 26.28
N GLY A 20 1.94 -14.34 27.30
CA GLY A 20 0.73 -15.12 27.55
C GLY A 20 -0.49 -14.24 27.79
N VAL A 21 -0.36 -13.25 28.68
CA VAL A 21 -1.42 -12.27 28.97
C VAL A 21 -1.80 -11.47 27.72
N ASN A 22 -0.81 -10.97 26.96
CA ASN A 22 -1.07 -10.25 25.71
C ASN A 22 -1.83 -11.12 24.70
N ASN A 23 -1.49 -12.40 24.57
CA ASN A 23 -2.21 -13.32 23.67
C ASN A 23 -3.68 -13.51 24.10
N VAL A 24 -3.95 -13.70 25.40
CA VAL A 24 -5.32 -13.87 25.91
C VAL A 24 -6.14 -12.60 25.74
N ILE A 25 -5.59 -11.44 26.11
CA ILE A 25 -6.26 -10.15 25.93
C ILE A 25 -6.50 -9.89 24.45
N SER A 26 -5.51 -10.18 23.60
CA SER A 26 -5.66 -10.06 22.15
C SER A 26 -6.81 -10.93 21.66
N PHE A 27 -6.87 -12.20 22.05
CA PHE A 27 -7.99 -13.07 21.67
C PHE A 27 -9.35 -12.45 22.02
N ILE A 28 -9.53 -11.97 23.25
CA ILE A 28 -10.80 -11.36 23.70
C ILE A 28 -11.12 -10.11 22.88
N VAL A 29 -10.15 -9.20 22.73
CA VAL A 29 -10.35 -7.93 22.02
C VAL A 29 -10.68 -8.19 20.55
N PHE A 30 -9.96 -9.06 19.86
CA PHE A 30 -10.21 -9.33 18.45
C PHE A 30 -11.52 -10.10 18.21
N CYS A 31 -11.98 -10.92 19.16
CA CYS A 31 -13.34 -11.50 19.11
C CYS A 31 -14.42 -10.41 19.22
N ILE A 32 -14.24 -9.41 20.09
CA ILE A 32 -15.16 -8.27 20.20
C ILE A 32 -15.12 -7.44 18.91
N LEU A 33 -13.94 -7.18 18.34
CA LEU A 33 -13.80 -6.45 17.08
C LEU A 33 -14.44 -7.19 15.90
N ASP A 34 -14.33 -8.52 15.84
CA ASP A 34 -15.02 -9.35 14.84
C ASP A 34 -16.55 -9.12 14.91
N MET A 35 -17.14 -9.12 16.11
CA MET A 35 -18.58 -8.86 16.30
C MET A 35 -18.96 -7.42 15.94
N LEU A 36 -18.13 -6.45 16.34
CA LEU A 36 -18.35 -5.04 16.05
C LEU A 36 -18.32 -4.76 14.54
N ASP A 37 -17.37 -5.34 13.79
CA ASP A 37 -17.28 -5.13 12.34
C ASP A 37 -18.50 -5.69 11.59
N VAL A 38 -19.09 -6.79 12.08
CA VAL A 38 -20.35 -7.34 11.54
C VAL A 38 -21.53 -6.39 11.80
N ILE A 39 -21.64 -5.83 13.01
CA ILE A 39 -22.69 -4.86 13.33
C ILE A 39 -22.53 -3.61 12.46
N LEU A 40 -21.31 -3.07 12.37
CA LEU A 40 -21.00 -1.92 11.53
C LEU A 40 -21.27 -2.20 10.05
N CYS A 41 -21.04 -3.42 9.57
CA CYS A 41 -21.40 -3.83 8.21
C CYS A 41 -22.89 -3.63 7.93
N ILE A 42 -23.76 -4.10 8.82
CA ILE A 42 -25.22 -3.93 8.67
C ILE A 42 -25.58 -2.45 8.72
N MET A 43 -25.01 -1.70 9.66
CA MET A 43 -25.27 -0.26 9.80
C MET A 43 -24.85 0.51 8.54
N TYR A 44 -23.64 0.29 8.02
CA TYR A 44 -23.16 0.98 6.83
C TYR A 44 -23.97 0.62 5.58
N LYS A 45 -24.44 -0.63 5.43
CA LYS A 45 -25.36 -0.99 4.33
C LYS A 45 -26.64 -0.15 4.37
N VAL A 46 -27.23 0.01 5.56
CA VAL A 46 -28.44 0.81 5.73
C VAL A 46 -28.17 2.29 5.46
N VAL A 47 -27.08 2.85 6.01
CA VAL A 47 -26.74 4.26 5.82
C VAL A 47 -26.40 4.56 4.36
N ASP A 48 -25.63 3.70 3.68
CA ASP A 48 -25.29 3.89 2.27
C ASP A 48 -26.55 3.84 1.40
N PHE A 49 -27.49 2.92 1.69
CA PHE A 49 -28.77 2.88 0.99
C PHE A 49 -29.61 4.15 1.22
N VAL A 50 -29.66 4.66 2.45
CA VAL A 50 -30.46 5.86 2.79
C VAL A 50 -29.85 7.13 2.18
N VAL A 51 -28.51 7.25 2.17
CA VAL A 51 -27.82 8.49 1.77
C VAL A 51 -27.48 8.51 0.28
N GLU A 52 -27.05 7.38 -0.29
CA GLU A 52 -26.59 7.30 -1.68
C GLU A 52 -27.64 6.68 -2.61
N ALA A 53 -28.80 6.23 -2.09
CA ALA A 53 -29.84 5.51 -2.82
C ALA A 53 -29.36 4.26 -3.57
N GLU A 54 -28.17 3.74 -3.21
CA GLU A 54 -27.54 2.59 -3.83
C GLU A 54 -27.28 1.50 -2.79
N TRP A 55 -27.71 0.27 -3.09
CA TRP A 55 -27.38 -0.89 -2.27
C TRP A 55 -25.98 -1.41 -2.61
N LYS A 56 -24.97 -0.93 -1.89
CA LYS A 56 -23.57 -1.36 -2.08
C LYS A 56 -23.25 -2.57 -1.19
N PRO A 57 -22.84 -3.71 -1.76
CA PRO A 57 -22.38 -4.83 -0.95
C PRO A 57 -21.01 -4.53 -0.35
N CYS A 58 -20.84 -4.92 0.91
CA CYS A 58 -19.57 -4.75 1.64
C CYS A 58 -18.53 -5.77 1.17
N TYR A 59 -17.25 -5.41 1.22
CA TYR A 59 -16.18 -6.32 0.79
C TYR A 59 -16.04 -7.54 1.72
N CYS A 60 -16.63 -7.53 2.92
CA CYS A 60 -16.78 -8.73 3.76
C CYS A 60 -17.78 -9.79 3.21
N SER A 61 -18.56 -9.47 2.18
CA SER A 61 -19.51 -10.38 1.51
C SER A 61 -18.81 -11.18 0.40
N SER A 62 -19.44 -12.24 -0.13
CA SER A 62 -18.75 -13.11 -1.10
C SER A 62 -18.28 -12.33 -2.34
N PRO A 63 -17.12 -12.67 -2.95
CA PRO A 63 -16.61 -11.98 -4.14
C PRO A 63 -17.64 -11.92 -5.29
N LYS A 64 -18.53 -12.92 -5.39
CA LYS A 64 -19.56 -13.00 -6.43
C LYS A 64 -20.61 -11.90 -6.28
N GLU A 65 -21.06 -11.62 -5.06
CA GLU A 65 -22.12 -10.63 -4.81
C GLU A 65 -21.63 -9.20 -5.05
N VAL A 66 -20.40 -8.88 -4.65
CA VAL A 66 -19.83 -7.53 -4.75
C VAL A 66 -19.50 -7.11 -6.19
N ILE A 67 -19.13 -8.09 -7.00
CA ILE A 67 -18.65 -7.85 -8.36
C ILE A 67 -19.84 -7.84 -9.34
N MET A 68 -20.88 -8.64 -9.09
CA MET A 68 -22.14 -8.58 -9.86
C MET A 68 -22.89 -7.25 -9.68
N SER A 69 -22.88 -6.66 -8.48
CA SER A 69 -23.52 -5.36 -8.25
C SER A 69 -22.70 -4.17 -8.80
N SER A 70 -21.39 -4.33 -9.00
CA SER A 70 -20.49 -3.26 -9.49
C SER A 70 -20.28 -3.29 -11.01
N GLY A 71 -20.94 -4.21 -11.73
CA GLY A 71 -20.86 -4.33 -13.19
C GLY A 71 -19.48 -4.75 -13.71
N LYS A 72 -18.67 -5.43 -12.90
CA LYS A 72 -17.33 -5.92 -13.27
C LYS A 72 -17.39 -7.43 -13.51
N ILE A 73 -16.63 -7.97 -14.48
CA ILE A 73 -16.68 -9.40 -14.84
C ILE A 73 -15.53 -10.14 -14.14
N LEU A 74 -15.86 -11.21 -13.41
CA LEU A 74 -14.88 -12.09 -12.75
C LEU A 74 -14.51 -13.26 -13.67
N VAL A 75 -13.21 -13.43 -13.94
CA VAL A 75 -12.66 -14.65 -14.56
C VAL A 75 -11.79 -15.33 -13.51
N SER A 76 -12.16 -16.55 -13.12
CA SER A 76 -11.32 -17.38 -12.25
C SER A 76 -10.39 -18.21 -13.11
N GLU A 77 -9.09 -18.00 -12.95
CA GLU A 77 -8.06 -18.81 -13.58
C GLU A 77 -7.12 -19.33 -12.49
N HIS A 78 -6.98 -20.66 -12.38
CA HIS A 78 -6.10 -21.33 -11.40
C HIS A 78 -6.33 -20.94 -9.93
N GLY A 79 -7.58 -20.64 -9.54
CA GLY A 79 -7.93 -20.33 -8.15
C GLY A 79 -7.60 -18.90 -7.70
N LYS A 80 -7.22 -18.00 -8.63
CA LYS A 80 -7.05 -16.55 -8.37
C LYS A 80 -8.21 -15.77 -8.99
N SER A 81 -8.71 -14.78 -8.27
CA SER A 81 -9.72 -13.85 -8.78
C SER A 81 -9.09 -12.78 -9.69
N LYS A 82 -9.45 -12.81 -10.99
CA LYS A 82 -9.09 -11.74 -11.93
C LYS A 82 -10.34 -10.97 -12.33
N ILE A 83 -10.27 -9.65 -12.33
CA ILE A 83 -11.35 -8.78 -12.79
C ILE A 83 -11.02 -8.25 -14.17
N VAL A 84 -11.99 -8.33 -15.08
CA VAL A 84 -11.86 -7.79 -16.43
C VAL A 84 -12.24 -6.32 -16.43
N ARG A 85 -11.30 -5.45 -16.80
CA ARG A 85 -11.55 -4.04 -17.06
C ARG A 85 -11.44 -3.76 -18.56
N LEU A 86 -12.45 -3.07 -19.10
CA LEU A 86 -12.42 -2.51 -20.44
C LEU A 86 -11.80 -1.11 -20.36
N SER A 87 -10.55 -0.95 -20.79
CA SER A 87 -10.03 0.37 -21.16
C SER A 87 -10.40 0.63 -22.62
N SER A 88 -10.53 1.88 -23.04
CA SER A 88 -11.15 2.37 -24.28
C SER A 88 -10.73 1.67 -25.59
N ARG A 89 -9.65 0.84 -25.59
CA ARG A 89 -9.29 -0.07 -26.69
C ARG A 89 -8.69 -1.43 -26.27
N LYS A 90 -8.66 -1.81 -24.98
CA LYS A 90 -7.97 -3.02 -24.51
C LYS A 90 -8.69 -3.68 -23.33
N LEU A 91 -8.95 -4.98 -23.45
CA LEU A 91 -9.39 -5.84 -22.35
C LEU A 91 -8.18 -6.15 -21.46
N GLN A 92 -8.19 -5.70 -20.20
CA GLN A 92 -7.15 -6.01 -19.23
C GLN A 92 -7.72 -6.86 -18.11
N LEU A 93 -7.02 -7.95 -17.75
CA LEU A 93 -7.29 -8.71 -16.54
C LEU A 93 -6.44 -8.14 -15.41
N GLU A 94 -7.11 -7.65 -14.37
CA GLU A 94 -6.47 -7.12 -13.17
C GLU A 94 -6.50 -8.18 -12.07
N ASP A 95 -5.35 -8.41 -11.43
CA ASP A 95 -5.26 -9.28 -10.27
C ASP A 95 -5.72 -8.53 -9.02
N VAL A 96 -6.74 -9.06 -8.35
CA VAL A 96 -7.26 -8.52 -7.09
C VAL A 96 -6.86 -9.45 -5.97
N SER A 97 -6.52 -8.89 -4.82
CA SER A 97 -6.05 -9.66 -3.68
C SER A 97 -7.20 -10.42 -3.03
N GLU A 98 -7.03 -11.72 -2.78
CA GLU A 98 -7.99 -12.53 -2.03
C GLU A 98 -8.27 -11.96 -0.62
N THR A 99 -7.31 -11.23 -0.04
CA THR A 99 -7.48 -10.57 1.27
C THR A 99 -8.48 -9.42 1.25
N LEU A 100 -8.79 -8.87 0.07
CA LEU A 100 -9.77 -7.80 -0.09
C LEU A 100 -11.18 -8.27 0.29
N TYR A 101 -11.49 -9.55 0.04
CA TYR A 101 -12.82 -10.11 0.30
C TYR A 101 -12.87 -11.19 1.37
N ARG A 102 -11.79 -11.99 1.51
CA ARG A 102 -11.78 -13.15 2.39
C ARG A 102 -10.84 -12.93 3.57
N ARG A 103 -11.44 -12.64 4.74
CA ARG A 103 -10.75 -12.53 6.02
C ARG A 103 -11.45 -13.43 7.04
N PRO A 104 -10.85 -14.57 7.43
CA PRO A 104 -11.49 -15.45 8.40
C PRO A 104 -11.54 -14.78 9.78
N SER A 105 -12.69 -14.88 10.45
CA SER A 105 -12.82 -14.48 11.85
C SER A 105 -11.97 -15.39 12.75
N LEU A 106 -11.58 -14.86 13.91
CA LEU A 106 -10.73 -15.61 14.83
C LEU A 106 -11.45 -16.85 15.39
N VAL A 107 -12.77 -16.74 15.57
CA VAL A 107 -13.66 -17.86 15.94
C VAL A 107 -13.64 -18.95 14.86
N ALA A 108 -13.72 -18.59 13.58
CA ALA A 108 -13.70 -19.55 12.48
C ALA A 108 -12.32 -20.21 12.28
N GLU A 109 -11.23 -19.53 12.65
CA GLU A 109 -9.89 -20.14 12.67
C GLU A 109 -9.74 -21.12 13.85
N MET A 110 -10.22 -20.75 15.04
CA MET A 110 -10.17 -21.63 16.22
C MET A 110 -10.99 -22.90 16.00
N MET A 111 -12.21 -22.79 15.45
CA MET A 111 -13.03 -23.97 15.13
C MET A 111 -12.34 -24.89 14.11
N ARG A 112 -11.62 -24.35 13.12
CA ARG A 112 -10.83 -25.18 12.19
C ARG A 112 -9.63 -25.84 12.86
N SER A 113 -8.97 -25.16 13.79
CA SER A 113 -7.87 -25.72 14.58
C SER A 113 -8.33 -26.84 15.52
N THR A 114 -9.53 -26.73 16.10
CA THR A 114 -10.14 -27.76 16.94
C THR A 114 -10.66 -28.94 16.11
N VAL A 115 -11.20 -28.68 14.92
CA VAL A 115 -11.71 -29.72 13.99
C VAL A 115 -10.56 -30.47 13.27
N MET A 116 -9.37 -29.87 13.15
CA MET A 116 -8.16 -30.58 12.66
C MET A 116 -7.64 -31.68 13.64
N GLY A 117 -8.21 -31.80 14.84
CA GLY A 117 -8.06 -32.99 15.69
C GLY A 117 -8.90 -34.19 15.21
N SER A 118 -9.82 -33.99 14.26
CA SER A 118 -10.75 -35.01 13.79
C SER A 118 -11.34 -34.63 12.42
N CYS A 119 -10.51 -34.52 11.38
CA CYS A 119 -10.88 -34.74 9.97
C CYS A 119 -9.69 -34.40 9.06
N GLU A 120 -9.08 -35.42 8.46
CA GLU A 120 -8.29 -35.24 7.24
C GLU A 120 -9.22 -34.74 6.13
N GLU A 121 -9.00 -33.53 5.63
CA GLU A 121 -9.68 -33.06 4.42
C GLU A 121 -9.22 -33.91 3.23
N VAL A 122 -10.14 -34.76 2.77
CA VAL A 122 -10.03 -35.52 1.51
C VAL A 122 -9.79 -34.54 0.36
N ARG A 123 -8.55 -34.54 -0.14
CA ARG A 123 -8.10 -33.81 -1.31
C ARG A 123 -8.75 -34.41 -2.57
N LYS A 124 -9.95 -33.95 -2.93
CA LYS A 124 -10.56 -34.28 -4.24
C LYS A 124 -9.72 -33.68 -5.37
N LYS A 125 -8.91 -34.51 -6.03
CA LYS A 125 -8.40 -34.26 -7.39
C LYS A 125 -9.60 -34.31 -8.36
N GLY A 126 -10.24 -33.17 -8.58
CA GLY A 126 -11.15 -32.97 -9.70
C GLY A 126 -10.39 -32.31 -10.84
N ASN A 127 -10.30 -33.00 -11.98
CA ASN A 127 -9.78 -32.43 -13.22
C ASN A 127 -10.80 -31.37 -13.71
N VAL A 128 -10.56 -30.09 -13.43
CA VAL A 128 -11.43 -29.00 -13.90
C VAL A 128 -10.93 -28.54 -15.26
N GLY A 129 -11.61 -28.97 -16.31
CA GLY A 129 -11.49 -28.38 -17.63
C GLY A 129 -11.82 -26.88 -17.57
N SER A 130 -11.00 -26.08 -18.23
CA SER A 130 -11.16 -24.64 -18.36
C SER A 130 -12.35 -24.31 -19.29
N THR A 131 -13.56 -24.19 -18.72
CA THR A 131 -14.73 -23.74 -19.49
C THR A 131 -14.91 -22.24 -19.28
N VAL A 132 -14.38 -21.44 -20.22
CA VAL A 132 -14.67 -20.01 -20.32
C VAL A 132 -16.09 -19.89 -20.88
N THR A 133 -17.07 -19.66 -20.01
CA THR A 133 -18.46 -19.45 -20.43
C THR A 133 -18.72 -17.94 -20.47
N ILE A 134 -18.60 -17.33 -21.65
CA ILE A 134 -19.00 -15.93 -21.85
C ILE A 134 -20.51 -15.94 -22.11
N ASN A 135 -21.28 -15.56 -21.10
CA ASN A 135 -22.74 -15.43 -21.21
C ASN A 135 -23.10 -14.25 -22.14
N SER A 136 -24.07 -14.42 -23.05
CA SER A 136 -24.52 -13.39 -24.00
C SER A 136 -25.01 -12.10 -23.33
N THR A 137 -25.48 -12.16 -22.09
CA THR A 137 -25.82 -10.98 -21.26
C THR A 137 -24.62 -10.06 -20.99
N ILE A 138 -23.40 -10.59 -21.05
CA ILE A 138 -22.15 -9.83 -20.84
C ILE A 138 -21.88 -8.90 -22.03
N ILE A 139 -22.28 -9.29 -23.25
CA ILE A 139 -22.12 -8.44 -24.45
C ILE A 139 -23.11 -7.26 -24.41
N GLU A 140 -24.31 -7.48 -23.89
CA GLU A 140 -25.32 -6.42 -23.73
C GLU A 140 -24.90 -5.38 -22.67
N MET A 141 -24.37 -5.81 -21.52
CA MET A 141 -23.79 -4.89 -20.51
C MET A 141 -22.60 -4.09 -21.04
N LEU A 142 -21.82 -4.67 -21.97
CA LEU A 142 -20.71 -3.98 -22.65
C LEU A 142 -21.18 -2.97 -23.71
N GLN A 143 -22.38 -3.16 -24.27
CA GLN A 143 -22.98 -2.24 -25.25
C GLN A 143 -23.72 -1.07 -24.57
N GLU A 144 -24.40 -1.29 -23.43
CA GLU A 144 -25.04 -0.20 -22.67
C GLU A 144 -24.03 0.81 -22.12
N LYS A 145 -22.84 0.35 -21.68
CA LYS A 145 -21.79 1.25 -21.17
C LYS A 145 -21.14 2.15 -22.24
N ARG A 146 -21.47 1.95 -23.52
CA ARG A 146 -21.10 2.87 -24.62
C ARG A 146 -22.07 4.05 -24.76
N GLY A 147 -23.26 3.99 -24.15
CA GLY A 147 -24.33 4.97 -24.34
C GLY A 147 -24.78 5.75 -23.09
N GLY A 148 -24.17 5.54 -21.92
CA GLY A 148 -24.57 6.20 -20.68
C GLY A 148 -23.70 7.42 -20.34
N GLU A 149 -24.35 8.54 -20.02
CA GLU A 149 -23.75 9.79 -19.53
C GLU A 149 -22.69 9.53 -18.44
N GLU A 150 -21.52 10.19 -18.57
CA GLU A 150 -20.47 10.16 -17.54
C GLU A 150 -20.99 10.81 -16.25
N LEU A 151 -21.51 10.00 -15.32
CA LEU A 151 -21.83 10.44 -13.97
C LEU A 151 -20.59 11.11 -13.33
N GLU A 152 -20.76 12.37 -12.94
CA GLU A 152 -19.85 13.14 -12.10
C GLU A 152 -19.35 12.26 -10.92
N PRO A 153 -18.06 12.27 -10.56
CA PRO A 153 -17.56 11.45 -9.48
C PRO A 153 -18.15 11.90 -8.14
N VAL A 154 -19.24 11.27 -7.71
CA VAL A 154 -19.85 11.56 -6.41
C VAL A 154 -18.92 10.99 -5.34
N ALA A 155 -18.22 11.86 -4.62
CA ALA A 155 -17.50 11.49 -3.41
C ALA A 155 -18.49 10.84 -2.44
N ARG A 156 -18.10 9.74 -1.78
CA ARG A 156 -19.00 9.09 -0.81
C ARG A 156 -19.30 10.07 0.32
N TRP A 157 -20.48 9.94 0.92
CA TRP A 157 -20.86 10.81 2.04
C TRP A 157 -19.87 10.75 3.22
N SER A 158 -19.15 9.63 3.36
CA SER A 158 -18.13 9.42 4.39
C SER A 158 -16.76 10.02 4.06
N ASP A 159 -16.54 10.42 2.82
CA ASP A 159 -15.29 11.02 2.37
C ASP A 159 -15.24 12.53 2.70
N CYS A 160 -14.04 13.11 2.62
CA CYS A 160 -13.86 14.53 2.82
C CYS A 160 -14.22 15.33 1.56
N ASP A 161 -15.04 16.36 1.72
CA ASP A 161 -15.58 17.25 0.69
C ASP A 161 -14.80 18.57 0.53
N CYS A 162 -13.70 18.73 1.27
CA CYS A 162 -12.92 19.96 1.27
C CYS A 162 -12.21 20.20 -0.07
N ASN A 163 -12.06 21.48 -0.46
CA ASN A 163 -11.45 21.88 -1.74
C ASN A 163 -10.09 21.22 -2.03
N THR A 164 -9.28 20.92 -1.01
CA THR A 164 -7.99 20.23 -1.18
C THR A 164 -8.16 18.75 -1.51
N CYS A 165 -9.14 18.10 -0.88
CA CYS A 165 -9.43 16.67 -1.07
C CYS A 165 -10.21 16.41 -2.37
N THR A 166 -11.01 17.39 -2.82
CA THR A 166 -11.87 17.31 -4.01
C THR A 166 -11.35 18.11 -5.21
N SER A 167 -10.16 18.73 -5.13
CA SER A 167 -9.62 19.54 -6.24
C SER A 167 -9.45 18.79 -7.57
N TRP A 168 -9.40 17.46 -7.51
CA TRP A 168 -9.32 16.60 -8.69
C TRP A 168 -10.67 16.36 -9.37
N ALA A 169 -11.80 16.64 -8.69
CA ALA A 169 -13.14 16.40 -9.20
C ALA A 169 -13.64 17.52 -10.13
N SER A 170 -13.18 18.75 -9.95
CA SER A 170 -13.68 19.95 -10.67
C SER A 170 -13.03 20.21 -12.05
N SER A 171 -12.24 19.29 -12.59
CA SER A 171 -11.52 19.48 -13.85
C SER A 171 -11.22 18.14 -14.53
N SER A 172 -10.77 18.17 -15.80
CA SER A 172 -10.29 16.99 -16.56
C SER A 172 -9.08 16.27 -15.93
N CYS A 173 -8.76 16.57 -14.66
CA CYS A 173 -7.71 16.01 -13.81
C CYS A 173 -7.94 14.54 -13.39
N LYS A 174 -8.99 13.86 -13.87
CA LYS A 174 -9.17 12.41 -13.62
C LYS A 174 -7.97 11.58 -14.12
N GLU A 175 -7.22 12.10 -15.10
CA GLU A 175 -6.23 11.32 -15.84
C GLU A 175 -4.78 11.41 -15.34
N SER A 176 -4.47 12.31 -14.40
CA SER A 176 -3.09 12.51 -13.91
C SER A 176 -2.99 12.62 -12.39
N LEU A 177 -1.89 12.11 -11.84
CA LEU A 177 -1.49 12.27 -10.45
C LEU A 177 -1.00 13.70 -10.19
N PHE A 178 -1.15 14.16 -8.95
CA PHE A 178 -0.48 15.37 -8.50
C PHE A 178 1.02 15.11 -8.36
N VAL A 179 1.83 16.00 -8.94
CA VAL A 179 3.28 15.87 -9.00
C VAL A 179 3.95 17.14 -8.48
N ARG A 180 4.91 16.98 -7.57
CA ARG A 180 5.83 18.03 -7.13
C ARG A 180 7.16 17.85 -7.84
N SER A 181 7.50 18.78 -8.72
CA SER A 181 8.79 18.78 -9.41
C SER A 181 9.67 19.94 -8.94
N GLN A 182 10.93 19.66 -8.66
CA GLN A 182 11.98 20.65 -8.46
C GLN A 182 13.13 20.36 -9.41
N GLY A 183 13.56 21.34 -10.19
CA GLY A 183 14.69 21.21 -11.12
C GLY A 183 15.50 22.49 -11.20
N PRO A 184 16.51 22.54 -12.10
CA PRO A 184 17.29 23.75 -12.35
C PRO A 184 16.36 24.88 -12.78
N LYS A 185 16.64 26.12 -12.34
CA LYS A 185 15.94 27.31 -12.85
C LYS A 185 16.30 27.53 -14.33
N GLU A 186 15.39 28.21 -15.03
CA GLU A 186 15.32 28.42 -16.49
C GLU A 186 16.68 28.56 -17.21
N ASP A 187 16.73 27.98 -18.42
CA ASP A 187 17.85 27.77 -19.37
C ASP A 187 18.72 26.51 -19.23
N ASN A 188 18.83 25.89 -18.04
CA ASN A 188 19.54 24.61 -17.90
C ASN A 188 18.57 23.42 -17.90
N LYS A 189 18.59 22.61 -18.96
CA LYS A 189 17.91 21.30 -18.93
C LYS A 189 18.56 20.43 -17.86
N ALA A 190 17.77 19.90 -16.92
CA ALA A 190 18.24 18.88 -16.00
C ALA A 190 18.88 17.74 -16.80
N LYS A 191 20.04 17.27 -16.34
CA LYS A 191 20.76 16.19 -17.02
C LYS A 191 20.05 14.86 -16.79
N GLU A 192 19.46 14.68 -15.61
CA GLU A 192 18.93 13.41 -15.15
C GLU A 192 17.68 13.59 -14.28
N ASP A 193 16.80 12.59 -14.30
CA ASP A 193 15.53 12.59 -13.57
C ASP A 193 15.60 11.68 -12.35
N VAL A 194 14.93 12.06 -11.27
CA VAL A 194 14.79 11.25 -10.05
C VAL A 194 13.33 11.17 -9.66
N LEU A 195 12.76 9.96 -9.67
CA LEU A 195 11.39 9.68 -9.25
C LEU A 195 11.36 9.25 -7.78
N PHE A 196 10.60 9.99 -6.98
CA PHE A 196 10.33 9.70 -5.58
C PHE A 196 8.91 9.16 -5.38
N ILE A 197 8.80 7.96 -4.80
CA ILE A 197 7.55 7.24 -4.55
C ILE A 197 7.34 7.08 -3.05
N HIS A 198 6.26 7.63 -2.51
CA HIS A 198 5.97 7.57 -1.08
C HIS A 198 5.37 6.22 -0.64
N GLY A 199 5.33 6.00 0.68
CA GLY A 199 4.73 4.82 1.32
C GLY A 199 3.21 4.91 1.49
N PHE A 200 2.65 3.94 2.21
CA PHE A 200 1.22 3.91 2.51
C PHE A 200 0.81 5.09 3.42
N ILE A 201 -0.37 5.67 3.19
CA ILE A 201 -0.88 6.85 3.93
C ILE A 201 0.18 7.97 3.96
N SER A 202 0.69 8.31 2.77
CA SER A 202 1.70 9.34 2.58
C SER A 202 1.44 10.19 1.33
N SER A 203 2.35 11.10 0.97
CA SER A 203 2.27 11.94 -0.22
C SER A 203 3.66 12.41 -0.68
N SER A 204 3.74 13.04 -1.85
CA SER A 204 4.92 13.74 -2.37
C SER A 204 5.52 14.75 -1.39
N ALA A 205 4.71 15.34 -0.50
CA ALA A 205 5.17 16.31 0.50
C ALA A 205 6.15 15.69 1.50
N PHE A 206 6.08 14.36 1.74
CA PHE A 206 7.10 13.68 2.53
C PHE A 206 8.49 13.92 1.96
N TRP A 207 8.67 13.82 0.64
CA TRP A 207 9.95 14.04 -0.02
C TRP A 207 10.27 15.52 -0.23
N SER A 208 9.30 16.30 -0.72
CA SER A 208 9.53 17.70 -1.08
C SER A 208 9.80 18.60 0.13
N GLU A 209 9.19 18.32 1.28
CA GLU A 209 9.37 19.12 2.50
C GLU A 209 10.50 18.59 3.40
N THR A 210 10.79 17.28 3.36
CA THR A 210 11.88 16.72 4.18
C THR A 210 13.21 16.71 3.46
N LEU A 211 13.27 16.25 2.21
CA LEU A 211 14.51 15.78 1.60
C LEU A 211 15.02 16.76 0.55
N PHE A 212 14.13 17.26 -0.30
CA PHE A 212 14.48 18.17 -1.40
C PHE A 212 15.27 19.42 -0.96
N PRO A 213 14.94 20.07 0.18
CA PRO A 213 15.70 21.23 0.65
C PRO A 213 17.15 20.89 1.02
N ASN A 214 17.44 19.64 1.37
CA ASN A 214 18.73 19.20 1.89
C ASN A 214 19.74 18.77 0.81
N PHE A 215 19.34 18.69 -0.46
CA PHE A 215 20.27 18.45 -1.56
C PHE A 215 21.20 19.65 -1.79
N SER A 216 22.44 19.34 -2.18
CA SER A 216 23.44 20.33 -2.56
C SER A 216 22.99 21.17 -3.77
N ASN A 217 23.57 22.35 -3.94
CA ASN A 217 23.28 23.19 -5.12
C ASN A 217 23.70 22.49 -6.43
N ALA A 218 24.77 21.69 -6.39
CA ALA A 218 25.22 20.88 -7.51
C ALA A 218 24.21 19.78 -7.88
N ALA A 219 23.60 19.12 -6.89
CA ALA A 219 22.54 18.17 -7.14
C ALA A 219 21.28 18.84 -7.70
N LYS A 220 20.86 19.98 -7.11
CA LYS A 220 19.69 20.75 -7.57
C LYS A 220 19.85 21.33 -8.98
N SER A 221 21.07 21.57 -9.45
CA SER A 221 21.35 22.01 -10.83
C SER A 221 21.52 20.86 -11.83
N ARG A 222 21.75 19.63 -11.36
CA ARG A 222 21.94 18.46 -12.22
C ARG A 222 20.68 17.61 -12.38
N TYR A 223 19.94 17.40 -11.28
CA TYR A 223 18.82 16.47 -11.22
C TYR A 223 17.48 17.20 -11.18
N ARG A 224 16.50 16.69 -11.94
CA ARG A 224 15.09 17.05 -11.78
C ARG A 224 14.44 16.05 -10.83
N LEU A 225 14.09 16.52 -9.64
CA LEU A 225 13.46 15.75 -8.58
C LEU A 225 11.95 15.76 -8.79
N ILE A 226 11.33 14.59 -8.91
CA ILE A 226 9.91 14.42 -9.20
C ILE A 226 9.29 13.54 -8.11
N ALA A 227 8.45 14.10 -7.26
CA ALA A 227 7.71 13.36 -6.24
C ALA A 227 6.23 13.32 -6.58
N VAL A 228 5.63 12.12 -6.56
CA VAL A 228 4.21 11.91 -6.91
C VAL A 228 3.35 11.70 -5.68
N ASP A 229 2.12 12.20 -5.68
CA ASP A 229 1.05 11.68 -4.82
C ASP A 229 0.43 10.45 -5.51
N LEU A 230 0.45 9.29 -4.86
CA LEU A 230 -0.12 8.06 -5.43
C LEU A 230 -1.63 8.17 -5.61
N LEU A 231 -2.18 7.37 -6.53
CA LEU A 231 -3.62 7.29 -6.76
C LEU A 231 -4.35 7.00 -5.44
N GLY A 232 -5.29 7.85 -5.06
CA GLY A 232 -6.01 7.72 -3.77
C GLY A 232 -5.45 8.54 -2.60
N PHE A 233 -4.27 9.15 -2.75
CA PHE A 233 -3.55 9.83 -1.67
C PHE A 233 -3.24 11.29 -2.00
N GLY A 234 -2.99 12.09 -0.96
CA GLY A 234 -2.62 13.49 -1.08
C GLY A 234 -3.63 14.29 -1.91
N ARG A 235 -3.16 14.96 -2.96
CA ARG A 235 -3.97 15.75 -3.89
C ARG A 235 -4.31 15.00 -5.19
N SER A 236 -3.85 13.76 -5.33
CA SER A 236 -4.17 12.92 -6.50
C SER A 236 -5.64 12.47 -6.51
N PRO A 237 -6.15 12.06 -7.68
CA PRO A 237 -7.51 11.55 -7.84
C PRO A 237 -7.85 10.43 -6.87
N LYS A 238 -9.09 10.40 -6.39
CA LYS A 238 -9.61 9.37 -5.47
C LYS A 238 -10.92 8.76 -5.98
N PRO A 239 -10.92 8.21 -7.22
CA PRO A 239 -12.12 7.64 -7.84
C PRO A 239 -12.74 6.53 -6.98
N ALA A 240 -14.04 6.64 -6.70
CA ALA A 240 -14.77 5.68 -5.87
C ALA A 240 -14.95 4.30 -6.54
N ASP A 241 -14.85 4.24 -7.87
CA ASP A 241 -14.97 3.04 -8.70
C ASP A 241 -13.63 2.31 -8.94
N SER A 242 -12.51 2.90 -8.52
CA SER A 242 -11.18 2.31 -8.61
C SER A 242 -10.98 1.18 -7.59
N LEU A 243 -10.25 0.15 -8.02
CA LEU A 243 -9.79 -0.95 -7.16
C LEU A 243 -8.36 -0.73 -6.68
N TYR A 244 -7.73 0.38 -7.04
CA TYR A 244 -6.35 0.74 -6.69
C TYR A 244 -5.37 -0.41 -6.91
N THR A 245 -5.51 -1.11 -8.05
CA THR A 245 -4.67 -2.26 -8.38
C THR A 245 -3.25 -1.83 -8.69
N LEU A 246 -2.32 -2.78 -8.63
CA LEU A 246 -0.92 -2.51 -8.96
C LEU A 246 -0.79 -1.92 -10.37
N SER A 247 -1.51 -2.44 -11.35
CA SER A 247 -1.51 -1.92 -12.73
C SER A 247 -2.04 -0.49 -12.81
N GLU A 248 -3.14 -0.16 -12.10
CA GLU A 248 -3.68 1.20 -12.08
C GLU A 248 -2.66 2.21 -11.53
N HIS A 249 -1.98 1.89 -10.42
CA HIS A 249 -0.94 2.75 -9.86
C HIS A 249 0.23 2.95 -10.84
N ILE A 250 0.70 1.87 -11.47
CA ILE A 250 1.82 1.92 -12.41
C ILE A 250 1.46 2.72 -13.67
N ASP A 251 0.27 2.54 -14.21
CA ASP A 251 -0.20 3.26 -15.40
C ASP A 251 -0.44 4.75 -15.11
N MET A 252 -0.90 5.09 -13.90
CA MET A 252 -1.03 6.47 -13.46
C MET A 252 0.34 7.14 -13.28
N ILE A 253 1.33 6.44 -12.69
CA ILE A 253 2.71 6.95 -12.57
C ILE A 253 3.33 7.14 -13.95
N GLN A 254 3.16 6.17 -14.85
CA GLN A 254 3.65 6.29 -16.23
C GLN A 254 3.09 7.56 -16.91
N ARG A 255 1.76 7.72 -16.93
CA ARG A 255 1.12 8.86 -17.59
C ARG A 255 1.55 10.20 -16.97
N SER A 256 1.56 10.25 -15.64
CA SER A 256 1.74 11.51 -14.90
C SER A 256 3.19 11.94 -14.74
N VAL A 257 4.14 11.00 -14.88
CA VAL A 257 5.57 11.28 -14.75
C VAL A 257 6.30 10.98 -16.05
N ILE A 258 6.31 9.72 -16.47
CA ILE A 258 7.17 9.28 -17.58
C ILE A 258 6.76 10.00 -18.87
N ASP A 259 5.46 9.97 -19.19
CA ASP A 259 4.93 10.55 -20.41
C ASP A 259 4.87 12.08 -20.30
N ALA A 260 4.27 12.61 -19.22
CA ALA A 260 4.08 14.05 -19.03
C ALA A 260 5.39 14.84 -18.92
N TYR A 261 6.39 14.31 -18.21
CA TYR A 261 7.71 14.97 -18.05
C TYR A 261 8.75 14.50 -19.08
N LYS A 262 8.34 13.63 -20.03
CA LYS A 262 9.20 13.05 -21.07
C LYS A 262 10.46 12.40 -20.51
N VAL A 263 10.32 11.68 -19.40
CA VAL A 263 11.42 11.02 -18.70
C VAL A 263 11.89 9.84 -19.54
N LYS A 264 13.17 9.83 -19.92
CA LYS A 264 13.76 8.75 -20.72
C LYS A 264 14.55 7.74 -19.88
N SER A 265 15.26 8.24 -18.88
CA SER A 265 16.07 7.46 -17.95
C SER A 265 16.10 8.16 -16.60
N PHE A 266 15.98 7.43 -15.50
CA PHE A 266 15.76 8.02 -14.19
C PHE A 266 16.27 7.14 -13.05
N HIS A 267 16.54 7.78 -11.92
CA HIS A 267 16.76 7.12 -10.65
C HIS A 267 15.42 6.96 -9.91
N ILE A 268 15.26 5.86 -9.16
CA ILE A 268 14.07 5.65 -8.33
C ILE A 268 14.46 5.68 -6.86
N VAL A 269 13.73 6.45 -6.05
CA VAL A 269 13.79 6.44 -4.59
C VAL A 269 12.41 6.15 -4.06
N ALA A 270 12.24 5.08 -3.31
CA ALA A 270 10.93 4.64 -2.86
C ALA A 270 10.93 4.19 -1.40
N HIS A 271 9.81 4.44 -0.70
CA HIS A 271 9.65 4.08 0.70
C HIS A 271 8.46 3.13 0.90
N SER A 272 8.66 2.07 1.69
CA SER A 272 7.62 1.15 2.14
C SER A 272 6.81 0.58 0.95
N LEU A 273 5.47 0.76 0.93
CA LEU A 273 4.59 0.46 -0.21
C LEU A 273 5.18 0.90 -1.56
N GLY A 274 5.78 2.09 -1.63
CA GLY A 274 6.38 2.62 -2.84
C GLY A 274 7.48 1.73 -3.40
N CYS A 275 8.15 0.92 -2.58
CA CYS A 275 9.17 -0.03 -3.04
C CYS A 275 8.57 -1.13 -3.91
N ILE A 276 7.34 -1.59 -3.63
CA ILE A 276 6.63 -2.56 -4.47
C ILE A 276 6.38 -1.94 -5.86
N LEU A 277 5.89 -0.69 -5.87
CA LEU A 277 5.65 0.05 -7.11
C LEU A 277 6.95 0.30 -7.88
N ALA A 278 8.02 0.68 -7.18
CA ALA A 278 9.35 0.89 -7.76
C ALA A 278 9.90 -0.36 -8.44
N LEU A 279 9.76 -1.53 -7.80
CA LEU A 279 10.16 -2.81 -8.39
C LEU A 279 9.32 -3.13 -9.65
N ALA A 280 8.01 -2.91 -9.61
CA ALA A 280 7.15 -3.10 -10.78
C ALA A 280 7.50 -2.13 -11.93
N ILE A 281 7.82 -0.86 -11.64
CA ILE A 281 8.31 0.12 -12.62
C ILE A 281 9.66 -0.33 -13.19
N ALA A 282 10.59 -0.78 -12.33
CA ALA A 282 11.90 -1.25 -12.74
C ALA A 282 11.82 -2.44 -13.68
N VAL A 283 10.89 -3.38 -13.44
CA VAL A 283 10.63 -4.51 -14.34
C VAL A 283 9.98 -4.08 -15.65
N LYS A 284 9.13 -3.04 -15.63
CA LYS A 284 8.47 -2.50 -16.83
C LYS A 284 9.44 -1.68 -17.70
N TYR A 285 10.43 -1.02 -17.09
CA TYR A 285 11.40 -0.15 -17.77
C TYR A 285 12.85 -0.48 -17.38
N PRO A 286 13.33 -1.70 -17.63
CA PRO A 286 14.65 -2.16 -17.17
C PRO A 286 15.79 -1.28 -17.69
N ASP A 287 15.70 -0.80 -18.93
CA ASP A 287 16.73 0.02 -19.58
C ASP A 287 16.70 1.50 -19.18
N ALA A 288 15.59 1.96 -18.58
CA ALA A 288 15.43 3.35 -18.18
C ALA A 288 15.91 3.61 -16.74
N VAL A 289 15.98 2.58 -15.89
CA VAL A 289 16.31 2.75 -14.48
C VAL A 289 17.82 2.80 -14.28
N LYS A 290 18.33 3.96 -13.87
CA LYS A 290 19.76 4.21 -13.61
C LYS A 290 20.22 3.76 -12.23
N SER A 291 19.36 3.86 -11.22
CA SER A 291 19.60 3.31 -9.88
C SER A 291 18.27 3.07 -9.17
N LEU A 292 18.26 2.11 -8.24
CA LEU A 292 17.08 1.74 -7.45
C LEU A 292 17.39 1.84 -5.95
N THR A 293 16.82 2.85 -5.28
CA THR A 293 16.96 3.03 -3.83
C THR A 293 15.64 2.69 -3.14
N LEU A 294 15.65 1.65 -2.30
CA LEU A 294 14.49 1.13 -1.58
C LEU A 294 14.64 1.38 -0.07
N LEU A 295 13.65 2.03 0.54
CA LEU A 295 13.63 2.32 1.97
C LEU A 295 12.57 1.46 2.65
N ALA A 296 12.98 0.61 3.59
CA ALA A 296 12.12 -0.33 4.31
C ALA A 296 11.17 -1.09 3.37
N PRO A 297 11.68 -1.86 2.39
CA PRO A 297 10.83 -2.57 1.44
C PRO A 297 10.09 -3.75 2.10
N PRO A 298 8.75 -3.87 1.94
CA PRO A 298 7.99 -4.99 2.46
C PRO A 298 8.14 -6.23 1.56
N TYR A 299 9.15 -7.05 1.82
CA TYR A 299 9.35 -8.33 1.13
C TYR A 299 9.43 -9.48 2.12
N PHE A 300 8.46 -10.39 2.03
CA PHE A 300 8.40 -11.61 2.83
C PHE A 300 8.47 -12.80 1.89
N PRO A 301 9.52 -13.63 1.97
CA PRO A 301 9.59 -14.89 1.23
C PRO A 301 8.39 -15.77 1.60
N VAL A 302 7.51 -16.05 0.65
CA VAL A 302 6.31 -16.85 0.87
C VAL A 302 6.67 -18.34 0.75
N PRO A 303 6.37 -19.18 1.75
CA PRO A 303 6.58 -20.62 1.66
C PRO A 303 5.79 -21.26 0.51
N LYS A 304 6.35 -22.29 -0.13
CA LYS A 304 5.66 -23.03 -1.19
C LYS A 304 4.36 -23.65 -0.64
N GLY A 305 3.23 -23.36 -1.28
CA GLY A 305 1.91 -23.88 -0.90
C GLY A 305 1.06 -22.91 -0.07
N GLU A 306 1.59 -21.77 0.37
CA GLU A 306 0.80 -20.73 1.04
C GLU A 306 0.20 -19.70 0.09
N ILE A 307 -0.96 -19.15 0.46
CA ILE A 307 -1.57 -18.01 -0.24
C ILE A 307 -0.82 -16.75 0.21
N GLY A 308 0.08 -16.24 -0.65
CA GLY A 308 1.01 -15.17 -0.31
C GLY A 308 0.40 -13.94 0.36
N GLY A 309 -0.74 -13.45 -0.12
CA GLY A 309 -1.39 -12.27 0.49
C GLY A 309 -1.82 -12.49 1.93
N GLN A 310 -2.39 -13.66 2.26
CA GLN A 310 -2.77 -13.97 3.64
C GLN A 310 -1.56 -14.20 4.55
N PHE A 311 -0.51 -14.83 4.02
CA PHE A 311 0.75 -15.02 4.75
C PHE A 311 1.36 -13.68 5.15
N VAL A 312 1.51 -12.76 4.18
CA VAL A 312 2.06 -11.43 4.42
C VAL A 312 1.20 -10.62 5.37
N MET A 313 -0.13 -10.67 5.21
CA MET A 313 -1.06 -9.98 6.11
C MET A 313 -0.94 -10.46 7.56
N ARG A 314 -0.87 -11.78 7.80
CA ARG A 314 -0.65 -12.34 9.15
C ARG A 314 0.70 -11.94 9.75
N ARG A 315 1.72 -11.75 8.91
CA ARG A 315 3.07 -11.38 9.36
C ARG A 315 3.20 -9.89 9.68
N LEU A 316 2.56 -9.03 8.88
CA LEU A 316 2.56 -7.57 9.03
C LEU A 316 1.58 -7.06 10.08
N ALA A 317 0.40 -7.66 10.13
CA ALA A 317 -0.70 -7.24 10.99
C ALA A 317 -1.18 -8.43 11.84
N PRO A 318 -0.32 -9.03 12.70
CA PRO A 318 -0.77 -10.08 13.60
C PRO A 318 -1.74 -9.47 14.62
N ARG A 319 -2.89 -10.11 14.81
CA ARG A 319 -3.94 -9.70 15.76
C ARG A 319 -3.42 -9.64 17.21
N ARG A 320 -2.79 -8.52 17.55
CA ARG A 320 -2.18 -8.25 18.86
C ARG A 320 -2.55 -6.86 19.34
N VAL A 321 -2.85 -6.73 20.63
CA VAL A 321 -3.15 -5.42 21.25
C VAL A 321 -1.91 -4.61 21.58
N TRP A 322 -0.74 -5.26 21.63
CA TRP A 322 0.54 -4.61 21.87
C TRP A 322 1.64 -5.16 20.96
N PRO A 323 2.51 -4.30 20.38
CA PRO A 323 2.56 -2.84 20.55
C PRO A 323 1.45 -2.09 19.80
N LEU A 324 1.15 -0.85 20.21
CA LEU A 324 0.03 -0.05 19.68
C LEU A 324 0.05 0.13 18.16
N ILE A 325 1.24 0.26 17.57
CA ILE A 325 1.37 0.37 16.11
C ILE A 325 0.90 -0.92 15.40
N THR A 326 1.21 -2.08 15.98
CA THR A 326 0.76 -3.38 15.48
C THR A 326 -0.73 -3.58 15.70
N PHE A 327 -1.28 -3.07 16.80
CA PHE A 327 -2.72 -3.06 17.04
C PHE A 327 -3.45 -2.21 16.00
N GLY A 328 -2.98 -0.99 15.73
CA GLY A 328 -3.52 -0.12 14.70
C GLY A 328 -3.43 -0.75 13.30
N ALA A 329 -2.28 -1.35 12.96
CA ALA A 329 -2.13 -2.10 11.72
C ALA A 329 -3.13 -3.26 11.64
N SER A 330 -3.32 -4.02 12.73
CA SER A 330 -4.31 -5.10 12.78
C SER A 330 -5.73 -4.59 12.52
N ILE A 331 -6.12 -3.49 13.16
CA ILE A 331 -7.44 -2.90 12.92
C ILE A 331 -7.61 -2.54 11.44
N ALA A 332 -6.65 -1.81 10.89
CA ALA A 332 -6.69 -1.34 9.51
C ALA A 332 -6.68 -2.45 8.45
N CYS A 333 -6.16 -3.64 8.77
CA CYS A 333 -5.99 -4.75 7.80
C CYS A 333 -7.09 -5.80 7.90
N TRP A 334 -7.69 -5.98 9.08
CA TRP A 334 -8.68 -7.03 9.30
C TRP A 334 -10.13 -6.53 9.24
N TYR A 335 -10.37 -5.27 9.57
CA TYR A 335 -11.71 -4.75 9.83
C TYR A 335 -12.06 -3.55 8.95
N GLU A 336 -12.80 -3.83 7.87
CA GLU A 336 -13.18 -2.86 6.84
C GLU A 336 -14.06 -1.74 7.40
N HIS A 337 -15.05 -2.09 8.22
CA HIS A 337 -16.03 -1.13 8.66
C HIS A 337 -15.49 -0.31 9.83
N ILE A 338 -14.69 -0.93 10.69
CA ILE A 338 -13.95 -0.21 11.73
C ILE A 338 -12.95 0.77 11.07
N SER A 339 -12.20 0.36 10.04
CA SER A 339 -11.31 1.27 9.32
C SER A 339 -12.08 2.38 8.59
N ARG A 340 -13.28 2.09 8.07
CA ARG A 340 -14.17 3.11 7.49
C ARG A 340 -14.63 4.12 8.53
N THR A 341 -15.01 3.68 9.72
CA THR A 341 -15.37 4.56 10.83
C THR A 341 -14.19 5.42 11.25
N ALA A 342 -12.99 4.84 11.36
CA ALA A 342 -11.78 5.59 11.67
C ALA A 342 -11.49 6.68 10.61
N CYS A 343 -11.56 6.33 9.31
CA CYS A 343 -11.38 7.30 8.23
C CYS A 343 -12.46 8.40 8.26
N PHE A 344 -13.72 8.06 8.55
CA PHE A 344 -14.78 9.04 8.70
C PHE A 344 -14.50 10.03 9.84
N LEU A 345 -14.06 9.54 11.01
CA LEU A 345 -13.75 10.41 12.15
C LEU A 345 -12.51 11.26 11.91
N ILE A 346 -11.50 10.71 11.22
CA ILE A 346 -10.18 11.32 11.06
C ILE A 346 -10.10 12.15 9.77
N CYS A 347 -10.25 11.53 8.61
CA CYS A 347 -10.04 12.15 7.30
C CYS A 347 -11.11 13.20 6.98
N LYS A 348 -12.39 12.93 7.29
CA LYS A 348 -13.46 13.91 7.06
C LYS A 348 -13.27 15.16 7.92
N ASN A 349 -12.85 14.98 9.17
CA ASN A 349 -12.65 16.06 10.14
C ASN A 349 -11.19 16.54 10.22
N HIS A 350 -10.35 16.29 9.20
CA HIS A 350 -8.91 16.54 9.27
C HIS A 350 -8.55 17.99 9.59
N ARG A 351 -9.38 18.97 9.21
CA ARG A 351 -9.16 20.40 9.55
C ARG A 351 -9.24 20.64 11.05
N LEU A 352 -10.21 20.00 11.71
CA LEU A 352 -10.37 20.06 13.17
C LEU A 352 -9.15 19.43 13.85
N TRP A 353 -8.75 18.23 13.40
CA TRP A 353 -7.55 17.56 13.90
C TRP A 353 -6.28 18.38 13.70
N GLY A 354 -6.12 19.00 12.53
CA GLY A 354 -5.01 19.92 12.25
C GLY A 354 -4.97 21.10 13.21
N CYS A 355 -6.13 21.68 13.55
CA CYS A 355 -6.23 22.75 14.55
C CYS A 355 -5.84 22.26 15.96
N ILE A 356 -6.40 21.12 16.39
CA ILE A 356 -6.13 20.51 17.70
C ILE A 356 -4.64 20.16 17.84
N ILE A 357 -4.05 19.54 16.82
CA ILE A 357 -2.64 19.15 16.84
C ILE A 357 -1.74 20.38 16.90
N LYS A 358 -2.05 21.45 16.15
CA LYS A 358 -1.31 22.72 16.23
C LYS A 358 -1.36 23.33 17.62
N LEU A 359 -2.54 23.30 18.26
CA LEU A 359 -2.75 23.75 19.64
C LEU A 359 -1.94 22.93 20.65
N ILE A 360 -2.08 21.61 20.63
CA ILE A 360 -1.42 20.70 21.60
C ILE A 360 0.11 20.74 21.43
N THR A 361 0.59 20.76 20.19
CA THR A 361 2.03 20.63 19.91
C THR A 361 2.74 21.98 19.84
N GLY A 362 2.02 23.10 19.97
CA GLY A 362 2.57 24.44 19.84
C GLY A 362 3.30 24.65 18.51
N ASN A 363 2.73 24.15 17.41
CA ASN A 363 3.33 24.10 16.06
C ASN A 363 4.67 23.33 15.94
N ARG A 364 5.04 22.50 16.93
CA ARG A 364 6.28 21.71 16.87
C ARG A 364 6.18 20.53 15.91
N VAL A 365 5.00 19.98 15.70
CA VAL A 365 4.78 18.95 14.69
C VAL A 365 4.65 19.62 13.33
N ARG A 366 5.49 19.21 12.39
CA ARG A 366 5.50 19.76 11.04
C ARG A 366 4.16 19.48 10.37
N THR A 367 3.47 20.55 9.96
CA THR A 367 2.11 20.52 9.39
C THR A 367 1.96 19.49 8.27
N TYR A 368 2.97 19.34 7.41
CA TYR A 368 2.89 18.37 6.32
C TYR A 368 2.79 16.92 6.79
N LEU A 369 3.39 16.49 7.92
CA LEU A 369 3.24 15.09 8.34
C LEU A 369 1.79 14.76 8.73
N VAL A 370 1.08 15.75 9.27
CA VAL A 370 -0.31 15.64 9.69
C VAL A 370 -1.24 15.68 8.48
N ASP A 371 -1.06 16.67 7.60
CA ASP A 371 -1.87 16.83 6.39
C ASP A 371 -1.76 15.60 5.47
N VAL A 372 -0.54 15.06 5.37
CA VAL A 372 -0.26 13.88 4.55
C VAL A 372 -0.93 12.61 5.08
N PHE A 373 -1.07 12.47 6.39
CA PHE A 373 -1.71 11.30 6.99
C PHE A 373 -3.23 11.32 6.79
N PHE A 374 -3.88 12.49 6.71
CA PHE A 374 -5.33 12.58 6.65
C PHE A 374 -5.92 12.68 5.23
N CYS A 375 -5.10 12.94 4.22
CA CYS A 375 -5.56 13.18 2.85
C CYS A 375 -5.69 11.88 2.04
N HIS A 376 -6.64 11.02 2.39
CA HIS A 376 -7.04 9.85 1.60
C HIS A 376 -8.50 9.49 1.89
N THR A 377 -9.12 8.66 1.04
CA THR A 377 -10.44 8.05 1.32
C THR A 377 -10.25 6.68 1.99
N HIS A 378 -11.31 6.19 2.64
CA HIS A 378 -11.32 4.80 3.12
C HIS A 378 -11.09 3.82 1.97
N ASN A 379 -11.81 4.03 0.85
CA ASN A 379 -11.71 3.17 -0.33
C ASN A 379 -10.28 3.10 -0.87
N ALA A 380 -9.62 4.25 -1.03
CA ALA A 380 -8.23 4.32 -1.46
C ALA A 380 -7.28 3.55 -0.53
N ALA A 381 -7.37 3.79 0.78
CA ALA A 381 -6.50 3.16 1.76
C ALA A 381 -6.72 1.65 1.81
N TRP A 382 -7.98 1.21 1.92
CA TRP A 382 -8.36 -0.19 2.01
C TRP A 382 -7.91 -1.01 0.79
N HIS A 383 -8.25 -0.54 -0.41
CA HIS A 383 -7.90 -1.23 -1.65
C HIS A 383 -6.39 -1.23 -1.92
N THR A 384 -5.70 -0.11 -1.71
CA THR A 384 -4.24 -0.04 -1.88
C THR A 384 -3.53 -1.00 -0.93
N LEU A 385 -3.94 -1.05 0.34
CA LEU A 385 -3.39 -1.98 1.33
C LEU A 385 -3.55 -3.43 0.88
N HIS A 386 -4.77 -3.83 0.50
CA HIS A 386 -5.05 -5.20 0.12
C HIS A 386 -4.47 -5.60 -1.24
N ASN A 387 -4.61 -4.77 -2.27
CA ASN A 387 -4.20 -5.10 -3.63
C ASN A 387 -2.71 -4.92 -3.88
N ILE A 388 -2.04 -4.01 -3.16
CA ILE A 388 -0.62 -3.76 -3.36
C ILE A 388 0.21 -4.46 -2.29
N ILE A 389 0.04 -4.15 -1.00
CA ILE A 389 0.90 -4.71 0.06
C ILE A 389 0.73 -6.22 0.14
N TYR A 390 -0.52 -6.69 0.21
CA TYR A 390 -0.81 -8.11 0.31
C TYR A 390 -0.91 -8.79 -1.06
N GLY A 391 -1.58 -8.15 -2.03
CA GLY A 391 -1.79 -8.71 -3.36
C GLY A 391 -0.51 -8.93 -4.15
N SER A 392 0.53 -8.09 -3.92
CA SER A 392 1.80 -8.23 -4.63
C SER A 392 2.70 -9.31 -4.04
N ALA A 393 2.40 -9.87 -2.87
CA ALA A 393 3.24 -10.90 -2.22
C ALA A 393 3.59 -12.07 -3.16
N GLY A 394 2.61 -12.53 -3.97
CA GLY A 394 2.83 -13.60 -4.94
C GLY A 394 3.60 -13.20 -6.20
N LYS A 395 3.84 -11.90 -6.42
CA LYS A 395 4.57 -11.34 -7.57
C LYS A 395 5.97 -10.84 -7.22
N MET A 396 6.20 -10.49 -5.95
CA MET A 396 7.46 -9.90 -5.49
C MET A 396 8.68 -10.76 -5.82
N ASP A 397 8.59 -12.08 -5.67
CA ASP A 397 9.68 -12.99 -6.08
C ASP A 397 10.04 -12.81 -7.56
N SER A 398 9.04 -12.79 -8.44
CA SER A 398 9.26 -12.59 -9.88
C SER A 398 9.84 -11.22 -10.21
N TYR A 399 9.47 -10.17 -9.46
CA TYR A 399 10.05 -8.84 -9.64
C TYR A 399 11.51 -8.79 -9.21
N LEU A 400 11.84 -9.38 -8.06
CA LEU A 400 13.22 -9.44 -7.59
C LEU A 400 14.10 -10.30 -8.52
N ASP A 401 13.59 -11.43 -9.01
CA ASP A 401 14.29 -12.27 -9.98
C ASP A 401 14.50 -11.49 -11.31
N ALA A 402 13.50 -10.76 -11.78
CA ALA A 402 13.65 -9.90 -12.95
C ALA A 402 14.62 -8.73 -12.73
N VAL A 403 14.67 -8.13 -11.55
CA VAL A 403 15.66 -7.08 -11.21
C VAL A 403 17.08 -7.64 -11.07
N ARG A 404 17.23 -8.89 -10.62
CA ARG A 404 18.52 -9.59 -10.63
C ARG A 404 19.01 -9.80 -12.06
N GLU A 405 18.13 -10.27 -12.95
CA GLU A 405 18.51 -10.77 -14.28
C GLU A 405 18.57 -9.69 -15.35
N LYS A 406 17.63 -8.73 -15.33
CA LYS A 406 17.45 -7.76 -16.42
C LYS A 406 18.07 -6.40 -16.13
N LEU A 407 18.19 -6.02 -14.85
CA LEU A 407 18.72 -4.72 -14.49
C LEU A 407 20.19 -4.82 -14.15
N THR A 408 20.99 -3.87 -14.64
CA THR A 408 22.42 -3.73 -14.33
C THR A 408 22.67 -2.62 -13.30
N CYS A 409 21.68 -1.76 -13.05
CA CYS A 409 21.78 -0.56 -12.19
C CYS A 409 22.03 -0.87 -10.71
N GLU A 410 22.73 -0.01 -9.98
CA GLU A 410 22.93 -0.17 -8.53
C GLU A 410 21.60 -0.27 -7.76
N VAL A 411 21.49 -1.25 -6.85
CA VAL A 411 20.34 -1.45 -5.97
C VAL A 411 20.77 -1.21 -4.54
N THR A 412 20.25 -0.18 -3.89
CA THR A 412 20.57 0.15 -2.50
C THR A 412 19.32 0.05 -1.64
N VAL A 413 19.41 -0.66 -0.52
CA VAL A 413 18.31 -0.87 0.41
C VAL A 413 18.65 -0.25 1.76
N PHE A 414 17.86 0.69 2.22
CA PHE A 414 17.98 1.28 3.57
C PHE A 414 16.92 0.67 4.49
N HIS A 415 17.29 0.31 5.72
CA HIS A 415 16.36 -0.21 6.71
C HIS A 415 16.71 0.29 8.11
N GLY A 416 15.72 0.67 8.92
CA GLY A 416 15.93 1.04 10.32
C GLY A 416 16.02 -0.20 11.22
N ARG A 417 17.04 -0.29 12.09
CA ARG A 417 17.21 -1.45 12.99
C ARG A 417 15.99 -1.67 13.89
N ASP A 418 15.34 -0.60 14.31
CA ASP A 418 14.23 -0.58 15.27
C ASP A 418 12.87 -0.43 14.55
N ASP A 419 12.78 -0.82 13.28
CA ASP A 419 11.52 -0.84 12.56
C ASP A 419 10.59 -1.93 13.13
N VAL A 420 9.59 -1.49 13.89
CA VAL A 420 8.58 -2.37 14.52
C VAL A 420 7.52 -2.83 13.51
N LEU A 421 7.36 -2.11 12.40
CA LEU A 421 6.36 -2.42 11.38
C LEU A 421 6.89 -3.45 10.39
N LEU A 422 8.10 -3.23 9.88
CA LEU A 422 8.78 -4.14 8.96
C LEU A 422 10.04 -4.71 9.61
N PRO A 423 10.15 -6.04 9.68
CA PRO A 423 11.38 -6.67 10.17
C PRO A 423 12.55 -6.41 9.22
N VAL A 424 13.75 -6.22 9.76
CA VAL A 424 15.00 -5.99 8.99
C VAL A 424 15.30 -7.16 8.04
N GLU A 425 14.83 -8.35 8.39
CA GLU A 425 14.90 -9.59 7.60
C GLU A 425 14.31 -9.42 6.20
N CYS A 426 13.34 -8.52 6.01
CA CYS A 426 12.80 -8.19 4.69
C CYS A 426 13.91 -7.68 3.75
N SER A 427 14.78 -6.80 4.24
CA SER A 427 15.89 -6.26 3.44
C SER A 427 16.97 -7.30 3.17
N TYR A 428 17.31 -8.14 4.16
CA TYR A 428 18.26 -9.23 3.94
C TYR A 428 17.72 -10.28 2.97
N SER A 429 16.39 -10.51 2.96
CA SER A 429 15.75 -11.40 1.99
C SER A 429 15.81 -10.83 0.57
N ILE A 430 15.78 -9.51 0.40
CA ILE A 430 16.04 -8.90 -0.91
C ILE A 430 17.50 -9.09 -1.33
N GLN A 431 18.45 -8.93 -0.40
CA GLN A 431 19.87 -9.13 -0.69
C GLN A 431 20.19 -10.59 -1.06
N SER A 432 19.52 -11.57 -0.45
CA SER A 432 19.71 -12.97 -0.83
C SER A 432 19.18 -13.25 -2.24
N LYS A 433 18.12 -12.57 -2.67
CA LYS A 433 17.57 -12.64 -4.03
C LYS A 433 18.38 -11.87 -5.06
N ILE A 434 18.92 -10.70 -4.68
CA ILE A 434 19.72 -9.81 -5.51
C ILE A 434 21.09 -9.63 -4.81
N PRO A 435 22.08 -10.52 -5.04
CA PRO A 435 23.36 -10.48 -4.32
C PRO A 435 24.13 -9.17 -4.47
N ARG A 436 23.92 -8.46 -5.58
CA ARG A 436 24.50 -7.13 -5.86
C ARG A 436 23.84 -5.98 -5.10
N ALA A 437 22.73 -6.23 -4.39
CA ALA A 437 22.05 -5.20 -3.62
C ALA A 437 22.84 -4.85 -2.36
N HIS A 438 23.04 -3.55 -2.13
CA HIS A 438 23.73 -3.04 -0.96
C HIS A 438 22.71 -2.70 0.15
N VAL A 439 22.68 -3.50 1.22
CA VAL A 439 21.80 -3.26 2.37
C VAL A 439 22.52 -2.43 3.43
N LYS A 440 21.96 -1.25 3.73
CA LYS A 440 22.37 -0.36 4.80
C LYS A 440 21.35 -0.42 5.95
N VAL A 441 21.71 -1.12 7.01
CA VAL A 441 20.93 -1.11 8.26
C VAL A 441 21.38 0.07 9.11
N ILE A 442 20.41 0.87 9.53
CA ILE A 442 20.62 2.10 10.25
C ILE A 442 20.21 1.92 11.71
N GLU A 443 21.19 2.00 12.60
CA GLU A 443 20.98 1.87 14.04
C GLU A 443 20.13 3.02 14.63
N LYS A 444 19.32 2.70 15.64
CA LYS A 444 18.46 3.65 16.36
C LYS A 444 17.45 4.38 15.47
N LYS A 445 16.94 3.70 14.44
CA LYS A 445 15.95 4.23 13.50
C LYS A 445 14.84 3.23 13.24
N ASP A 446 13.64 3.76 13.11
CA ASP A 446 12.40 3.06 12.78
C ASP A 446 11.96 3.33 11.32
N HIS A 447 10.74 2.89 10.99
CA HIS A 447 10.13 2.96 9.67
C HIS A 447 10.13 4.37 9.04
N ILE A 448 10.00 5.43 9.83
CA ILE A 448 9.84 6.83 9.36
C ILE A 448 11.10 7.66 9.60
N THR A 449 11.75 7.45 10.75
CA THR A 449 12.99 8.15 11.12
C THR A 449 14.19 7.76 10.26
N LEU A 450 14.05 6.72 9.43
CA LEU A 450 14.98 6.41 8.35
C LEU A 450 15.21 7.60 7.39
N VAL A 451 14.26 8.53 7.31
CA VAL A 451 14.45 9.83 6.61
C VAL A 451 14.40 10.97 7.61
N VAL A 452 13.38 11.00 8.46
CA VAL A 452 13.14 12.09 9.41
C VAL A 452 14.18 12.06 10.54
N GLY A 453 14.96 13.14 10.67
CA GLY A 453 16.06 13.24 11.62
C GLY A 453 17.43 12.84 11.05
N ARG A 454 17.51 12.50 9.75
CA ARG A 454 18.77 12.26 9.02
C ARG A 454 18.75 12.82 7.60
N GLN A 455 17.94 13.85 7.35
CA GLN A 455 17.67 14.37 6.01
C GLN A 455 18.94 14.80 5.27
N LYS A 456 19.86 15.52 5.94
CA LYS A 456 21.15 15.93 5.34
C LYS A 456 22.07 14.76 5.04
N ALA A 457 22.15 13.78 5.94
CA ALA A 457 22.97 12.60 5.73
C ALA A 457 22.42 11.77 4.57
N PHE A 458 21.11 11.52 4.58
CA PHE A 458 20.44 10.74 3.55
C PHE A 458 20.48 11.42 2.17
N ALA A 459 20.34 12.75 2.09
CA ALA A 459 20.52 13.50 0.85
C ALA A 459 21.91 13.29 0.25
N ARG A 460 22.97 13.37 1.06
CA ARG A 460 24.35 13.11 0.61
C ARG A 460 24.54 11.69 0.10
N GLU A 461 24.01 10.69 0.81
CA GLU A 461 24.08 9.29 0.38
C GLU A 461 23.39 9.06 -0.97
N LEU A 462 22.24 9.72 -1.21
CA LEU A 462 21.56 9.66 -2.49
C LEU A 462 22.37 10.34 -3.61
N GLU A 463 22.97 11.51 -3.35
CA GLU A 463 23.84 12.19 -4.32
C GLU A 463 25.04 11.32 -4.72
N GLU A 464 25.62 10.57 -3.78
CA GLU A 464 26.69 9.62 -4.04
C GLU A 464 26.23 8.46 -4.93
N ILE A 465 25.08 7.86 -4.62
CA ILE A 465 24.49 6.76 -5.41
C ILE A 465 24.25 7.22 -6.85
N TRP A 466 23.60 8.36 -7.04
CA TRP A 466 23.30 8.87 -8.38
C TRP A 466 24.58 9.19 -9.14
N THR A 467 25.54 9.88 -8.51
CA THR A 467 26.81 10.25 -9.15
C THR A 467 27.61 9.03 -9.61
N LYS A 468 27.56 7.91 -8.87
CA LYS A 468 28.18 6.65 -9.28
C LYS A 468 27.46 5.99 -10.46
N SER A 469 26.13 6.04 -10.44
CA SER A 469 25.26 5.40 -11.45
C SER A 469 25.14 6.18 -12.76
N SER A 470 25.52 7.47 -12.75
CA SER A 470 25.53 8.33 -13.95
C SER A 470 26.83 8.30 -14.73
N ARG A 471 27.83 7.54 -14.27
CA ARG A 471 29.09 7.24 -14.99
C ARG A 471 28.91 5.94 -15.74
#